data_AF-V7PXG2-F1
#
_entry.id   AF-V7PXG2-F1
#
_cell.length_a   1.000
_cell.length_b   1.000
_cell.length_c   1.000
_cell.angle_alpha   90.00
_cell.angle_beta   90.00
_cell.angle_gamma   90.00
#
_symmetry.space_group_name_H-M   'P 1'
#
loop_
_entity.id
_entity.type
_entity.pdbx_description
1 polymer ?
#
loop_
_entity_poly.entity_id
_entity_poly.type
_entity_poly.pdbx_seq_one_letter_code
_entity_poly.pdbx_strand_id
1 'polypeptide(L)'
;MSKLKEKKYTVLYKLSKYIFIFIIGFSIMLPFVFVGASGIGSGVSISTGIENPLGDKINDIPSLIEQIVEIVLVVGIPIIALAIIYTGFLFIKAQGAPEEINKAKQALLYTLIGAILLLGAFVISKAIVKTVDEIKSDA
;
A
#
# COMPACT_ATOMS: atom_id res chain seq x y z
N MET A 1 -28.20 14.97 31.79
CA MET A 1 -26.79 14.72 31.41
C MET A 1 -26.48 13.25 31.03
N SER A 2 -27.26 12.26 31.48
CA SER A 2 -26.96 10.82 31.29
C SER A 2 -27.24 10.25 29.89
N LYS A 3 -28.22 10.78 29.16
CA LYS A 3 -28.67 10.28 27.84
C LYS A 3 -27.63 10.45 26.72
N LEU A 4 -26.67 11.37 26.86
CA LEU A 4 -25.61 11.60 25.88
C LEU A 4 -24.46 10.60 25.98
N LYS A 5 -24.22 10.05 27.19
CA LYS A 5 -23.20 9.02 27.41
C LYS A 5 -23.56 7.75 26.66
N GLU A 6 -24.80 7.27 26.84
CA GLU A 6 -25.27 6.03 26.21
C GLU A 6 -25.18 6.04 24.69
N LYS A 7 -25.65 7.12 24.04
CA LYS A 7 -25.62 7.24 22.58
C LYS A 7 -24.19 7.19 22.02
N LYS A 8 -23.22 7.77 22.73
CA LYS A 8 -21.80 7.73 22.33
C LYS A 8 -21.22 6.31 22.40
N TYR A 9 -21.52 5.55 23.45
CA TYR A 9 -21.02 4.18 23.58
C TYR A 9 -21.61 3.24 22.52
N THR A 10 -22.87 3.43 22.12
CA THR A 10 -23.47 2.66 21.02
C THR A 10 -22.78 2.92 19.68
N VAL A 11 -22.40 4.17 19.40
CA VAL A 11 -21.68 4.56 18.17
C VAL A 11 -20.26 4.00 18.19
N LEU A 12 -19.54 4.11 19.32
CA LEU A 12 -18.18 3.58 19.46
C LEU A 12 -18.15 2.06 19.37
N TYR A 13 -19.13 1.36 19.93
CA TYR A 13 -19.26 -0.10 19.83
C TYR A 13 -19.55 -0.54 18.38
N LYS A 14 -20.43 0.16 17.66
CA LYS A 14 -20.66 -0.11 16.23
C LYS A 14 -19.40 0.11 15.40
N LEU A 15 -18.67 1.20 15.63
CA LEU A 15 -17.44 1.51 14.91
C LEU A 15 -16.33 0.50 15.18
N SER A 16 -16.11 0.11 16.44
CA SER A 16 -15.18 -0.95 16.84
C SER A 16 -15.52 -2.29 16.21
N LYS A 17 -16.82 -2.65 16.14
CA LYS A 17 -17.28 -3.87 15.49
C LYS A 17 -16.97 -3.88 13.99
N TYR A 18 -17.22 -2.77 13.27
CA TYR A 18 -16.90 -2.68 11.85
C TYR A 18 -15.38 -2.66 11.59
N ILE A 19 -14.58 -2.02 12.44
CA ILE A 19 -13.10 -2.04 12.35
C ILE A 19 -12.57 -3.48 12.49
N PHE A 20 -13.13 -4.25 13.42
CA PHE A 20 -12.72 -5.63 13.68
C PHE A 20 -13.09 -6.57 12.52
N ILE A 21 -14.29 -6.40 11.96
CA ILE A 21 -14.71 -7.10 10.73
C ILE A 21 -13.82 -6.73 9.53
N PHE A 22 -13.42 -5.47 9.41
CA PHE A 22 -12.52 -5.04 8.33
C PHE A 22 -11.13 -5.65 8.46
N ILE A 23 -10.57 -5.72 9.67
CA ILE A 23 -9.26 -6.34 9.93
C ILE A 23 -9.28 -7.84 9.65
N ILE A 24 -10.34 -8.54 10.06
CA ILE A 24 -10.51 -9.98 9.77
C ILE A 24 -10.68 -10.21 8.27
N GLY A 25 -11.48 -9.40 7.58
CA GLY A 25 -11.61 -9.47 6.12
C GLY A 25 -10.29 -9.20 5.41
N PHE A 26 -9.50 -8.25 5.89
CA PHE A 26 -8.17 -7.93 5.36
C PHE A 26 -7.17 -9.07 5.60
N SER A 27 -7.20 -9.71 6.78
CA SER A 27 -6.36 -10.87 7.10
C SER A 27 -6.72 -12.12 6.28
N ILE A 28 -8.00 -12.26 5.89
CA ILE A 28 -8.47 -13.38 5.05
C ILE A 28 -8.20 -13.10 3.56
N MET A 29 -8.22 -11.85 3.12
CA MET A 29 -7.90 -11.46 1.73
C MET A 29 -6.40 -11.40 1.43
N LEU A 30 -5.54 -11.14 2.43
CA LEU A 30 -4.08 -11.13 2.31
C LEU A 30 -3.50 -12.39 1.62
N PRO A 31 -3.88 -13.63 1.96
CA PRO A 31 -3.38 -14.80 1.25
C PRO A 31 -3.84 -14.89 -0.20
N PHE A 32 -5.00 -14.31 -0.57
CA PHE A 32 -5.47 -14.34 -1.97
C PHE A 32 -4.68 -13.41 -2.89
N VAL A 33 -4.01 -12.38 -2.36
CA VAL A 33 -3.09 -11.53 -3.13
C VAL A 33 -1.77 -12.27 -3.42
N PHE A 34 -1.36 -13.20 -2.54
CA PHE A 34 -0.17 -14.03 -2.73
C PHE A 34 -0.43 -15.30 -3.56
N VAL A 35 -1.66 -15.81 -3.58
CA VAL A 35 -2.11 -17.01 -4.34
C VAL A 35 -2.36 -16.71 -5.84
N GLY A 36 -1.83 -15.60 -6.38
CA GLY A 36 -1.71 -15.37 -7.82
C GLY A 36 -0.39 -15.89 -8.42
N ALA A 37 0.54 -16.40 -7.59
CA ALA A 37 1.89 -16.74 -8.01
C ALA A 37 2.34 -18.19 -7.73
N SER A 38 1.46 -19.08 -7.24
CA SER A 38 1.77 -20.51 -7.12
C SER A 38 0.88 -21.33 -8.06
N GLY A 39 1.38 -21.54 -9.28
CA GLY A 39 0.88 -22.61 -10.14
C GLY A 39 1.13 -23.95 -9.45
N ILE A 40 0.07 -24.69 -9.14
CA ILE A 40 0.16 -26.11 -8.82
C ILE A 40 0.46 -26.83 -10.15
N GLY A 41 1.75 -26.95 -10.45
CA GLY A 41 2.28 -27.81 -11.50
C GLY A 41 3.21 -28.82 -10.86
N SER A 42 2.71 -30.03 -10.63
CA SER A 42 3.53 -31.16 -10.17
C SER A 42 4.48 -31.58 -11.29
N GLY A 43 5.69 -31.03 -11.27
CA GLY A 43 6.84 -31.51 -12.03
C GLY A 43 8.06 -31.45 -11.12
N VAL A 44 8.72 -32.59 -10.90
CA VAL A 44 10.00 -32.61 -10.16
C VAL A 44 11.08 -32.08 -11.11
N SER A 45 11.39 -30.79 -11.00
CA SER A 45 12.54 -30.16 -11.64
C SER A 45 13.77 -30.35 -10.75
N ILE A 46 14.60 -31.34 -11.07
CA ILE A 46 15.92 -31.46 -10.45
C ILE A 46 16.84 -30.43 -11.12
N SER A 47 16.86 -29.22 -10.57
CA SER A 47 17.83 -28.18 -10.93
C SER A 47 19.17 -28.49 -10.26
N THR A 48 20.19 -28.83 -11.05
CA THR A 48 21.58 -28.98 -10.57
C THR A 48 22.32 -27.64 -10.47
N GLY A 49 21.61 -26.57 -10.11
CA GLY A 49 22.16 -25.24 -9.86
C GLY A 49 21.55 -24.63 -8.60
N ILE A 50 22.26 -23.68 -7.98
CA ILE A 50 21.69 -22.88 -6.89
C ILE A 50 20.44 -22.18 -7.44
N GLU A 51 19.25 -22.61 -7.04
CA GLU A 51 18.00 -21.89 -7.34
C GLU A 51 18.08 -20.49 -6.73
N ASN A 52 17.73 -19.48 -7.52
CA ASN A 52 17.71 -18.10 -7.05
C ASN A 52 16.70 -18.00 -5.88
N PRO A 53 17.12 -17.71 -4.65
CA PRO A 53 16.22 -17.64 -3.49
C PRO A 53 15.19 -16.50 -3.59
N LEU A 54 15.31 -15.63 -4.60
CA LEU A 54 14.36 -14.57 -4.90
C LEU A 54 13.28 -14.98 -5.93
N GLY A 55 13.34 -16.21 -6.45
CA GLY A 55 12.37 -16.82 -7.36
C GLY A 55 12.69 -16.66 -8.84
N ASP A 56 12.08 -17.50 -9.68
CA ASP A 56 12.32 -17.61 -11.13
C ASP A 56 11.96 -16.36 -11.94
N LYS A 57 11.28 -15.39 -11.31
CA LYS A 57 10.84 -14.15 -11.94
C LYS A 57 11.91 -13.05 -11.91
N ILE A 58 13.00 -13.27 -11.17
CA ILE A 58 14.07 -12.32 -10.99
C ILE A 58 15.34 -12.87 -11.64
N ASN A 59 15.53 -12.54 -12.91
CA ASN A 59 16.71 -13.01 -13.66
C ASN A 59 17.63 -11.86 -14.08
N ASP A 60 17.17 -10.61 -13.94
CA ASP A 60 17.92 -9.42 -14.34
C ASP A 60 17.72 -8.25 -13.36
N ILE A 61 18.65 -7.29 -13.35
CA ILE A 61 18.56 -6.07 -12.53
C ILE A 61 17.26 -5.26 -12.77
N PRO A 62 16.73 -5.11 -13.99
CA PRO A 62 15.46 -4.41 -14.21
C PRO A 62 14.27 -5.14 -13.55
N SER A 63 14.22 -6.48 -13.64
CA SER A 63 13.16 -7.28 -13.00
C SER A 63 13.16 -7.15 -11.47
N LEU A 64 14.33 -7.00 -10.85
CA LEU A 64 14.45 -6.68 -9.42
C LEU A 64 13.80 -5.34 -9.07
N ILE A 65 14.10 -4.31 -9.87
CA ILE A 65 13.61 -2.94 -9.63
C ILE A 65 12.09 -2.89 -9.77
N GLU A 66 11.52 -3.53 -10.80
CA GLU A 66 10.07 -3.59 -11.00
C GLU A 66 9.36 -4.26 -9.82
N GLN A 67 9.88 -5.39 -9.35
CA GLN A 67 9.26 -6.14 -8.27
C GLN A 67 9.31 -5.39 -6.93
N ILE A 68 10.41 -4.68 -6.64
CA ILE A 68 10.50 -3.81 -5.45
C ILE A 68 9.45 -2.70 -5.53
N VAL A 69 9.32 -2.05 -6.69
CA VAL A 69 8.37 -0.97 -6.87
C VAL A 69 6.93 -1.47 -6.79
N GLU A 70 6.63 -2.65 -7.33
CA GLU A 70 5.30 -3.28 -7.20
C GLU A 70 4.94 -3.51 -5.73
N ILE A 71 5.86 -4.06 -4.93
CA ILE A 71 5.66 -4.26 -3.48
C ILE A 71 5.38 -2.92 -2.79
N VAL A 72 6.16 -1.88 -3.11
CA VAL A 72 5.97 -0.53 -2.56
C VAL A 72 4.61 0.05 -2.95
N LEU A 73 4.12 -0.18 -4.17
CA LEU A 73 2.80 0.28 -4.60
C LEU A 73 1.66 -0.46 -3.89
N VAL A 74 1.77 -1.78 -3.77
CA VAL A 74 0.77 -2.63 -3.08
C VAL A 74 0.56 -2.17 -1.64
N VAL A 75 1.63 -1.78 -0.94
CA VAL A 75 1.56 -1.31 0.45
C VAL A 75 1.30 0.20 0.53
N GLY A 76 1.88 0.99 -0.38
CA GLY A 76 1.85 2.44 -0.32
C GLY A 76 0.50 3.05 -0.72
N ILE A 77 -0.20 2.48 -1.70
CA ILE A 77 -1.54 2.93 -2.11
C ILE A 77 -2.54 2.88 -0.94
N PRO A 78 -2.71 1.76 -0.20
CA PRO A 78 -3.63 1.73 0.93
C PRO A 78 -3.20 2.65 2.08
N ILE A 79 -1.89 2.84 2.31
CA ILE A 79 -1.40 3.81 3.31
C ILE A 79 -1.81 5.23 2.94
N ILE A 80 -1.63 5.64 1.68
CA ILE A 80 -2.03 6.96 1.20
C ILE A 80 -3.55 7.14 1.33
N ALA A 81 -4.34 6.13 0.97
CA ALA A 81 -5.80 6.18 1.11
C ALA A 81 -6.21 6.40 2.58
N LEU A 82 -5.61 5.68 3.51
CA LEU A 82 -5.85 5.87 4.96
C LEU A 82 -5.42 7.26 5.43
N ALA A 83 -4.29 7.77 4.96
CA ALA A 83 -3.81 9.11 5.28
C ALA A 83 -4.77 10.20 4.77
N ILE A 84 -5.33 10.05 3.57
CA ILE A 84 -6.34 10.97 3.03
C ILE A 84 -7.60 10.95 3.90
N ILE A 85 -8.09 9.77 4.29
CA ILE A 85 -9.25 9.64 5.18
C ILE A 85 -8.97 10.31 6.54
N TYR A 86 -7.78 10.09 7.10
CA TYR A 86 -7.36 10.67 8.37
C TYR A 86 -7.30 12.20 8.32
N THR A 87 -6.73 12.78 7.26
CA THR A 87 -6.68 14.24 7.08
C THR A 87 -8.08 14.82 6.92
N GLY A 88 -8.97 14.14 6.19
CA GLY A 88 -10.39 14.51 6.10
C GLY A 88 -11.09 14.52 7.46
N PHE A 89 -10.85 13.51 8.30
CA PHE A 89 -11.36 13.49 9.68
C PHE A 89 -10.82 14.65 10.52
N LEU A 90 -9.54 15.00 10.35
CA LEU A 90 -8.91 16.10 11.08
C LEU A 90 -9.53 17.46 10.71
N PHE A 91 -9.89 17.67 9.45
CA PHE A 91 -10.64 18.87 9.02
C PHE A 91 -12.02 18.96 9.67
N ILE A 92 -12.75 17.84 9.77
CA ILE A 92 -14.06 17.80 10.43
C ILE A 92 -13.92 18.05 11.94
N LYS A 93 -12.90 17.45 12.57
CA LYS A 93 -12.62 17.60 14.01
C LYS A 93 -12.24 19.04 14.37
N ALA A 94 -11.58 19.77 13.48
CA ALA A 94 -11.09 21.12 13.76
C ALA A 94 -12.21 22.13 14.06
N GLN A 95 -13.45 21.90 13.60
CA GLN A 95 -14.64 22.73 13.91
C GLN A 95 -14.44 24.26 13.72
N GLY A 96 -13.52 24.67 12.85
CA GLY A 96 -13.19 26.08 12.61
C GLY A 96 -12.16 26.69 13.58
N ALA A 97 -11.60 25.94 14.51
CA ALA A 97 -10.49 26.38 15.33
C ALA A 97 -9.23 26.56 14.45
N PRO A 98 -8.65 27.77 14.35
CA PRO A 98 -7.61 28.08 13.37
C PRO A 98 -6.35 27.22 13.52
N GLU A 99 -6.00 26.86 14.75
CA GLU A 99 -4.84 26.03 15.06
C GLU A 99 -5.00 24.58 14.56
N GLU A 100 -6.16 23.97 14.81
CA GLU A 100 -6.47 22.60 14.35
C GLU A 100 -6.67 22.54 12.82
N ILE A 101 -7.22 23.61 12.21
CA ILE A 101 -7.32 23.75 10.75
C ILE A 101 -5.92 23.79 10.13
N ASN A 102 -4.98 24.54 10.71
CA ASN A 102 -3.60 24.60 10.22
C ASN A 102 -2.92 23.24 10.32
N LYS A 103 -3.16 22.50 11.40
CA LYS A 103 -2.66 21.13 11.56
C LYS A 103 -3.25 20.18 10.51
N ALA A 104 -4.54 20.29 10.21
CA ALA A 104 -5.20 19.51 9.17
C ALA A 104 -4.61 19.79 7.77
N LYS A 105 -4.35 21.06 7.46
CA LYS A 105 -3.69 21.48 6.21
C LYS A 105 -2.27 20.91 6.10
N GLN A 106 -1.47 21.00 7.15
CA GLN A 106 -0.12 20.42 7.14
C GLN A 106 -0.15 18.91 6.92
N ALA A 107 -1.04 18.20 7.61
CA ALA A 107 -1.20 16.75 7.44
C ALA A 107 -1.62 16.39 6.00
N LEU A 108 -2.49 17.17 5.39
CA LEU A 108 -2.87 17.02 3.98
C LEU A 108 -1.68 17.25 3.04
N LEU A 109 -0.89 18.30 3.26
CA LEU A 109 0.31 18.57 2.46
C LEU A 109 1.31 17.42 2.52
N TYR A 110 1.60 16.89 3.71
CA TYR A 110 2.48 15.73 3.85
C TYR A 110 1.94 14.49 3.16
N THR A 111 0.62 14.27 3.22
CA THR A 111 -0.04 13.17 2.51
C THR A 111 0.10 13.33 1.00
N LEU A 112 -0.06 14.55 0.48
CA LEU A 112 0.09 14.85 -0.93
C LEU A 112 1.52 14.66 -1.41
N ILE A 113 2.51 15.11 -0.62
CA ILE A 113 3.94 14.92 -0.90
C ILE A 113 4.26 13.42 -0.94
N GLY A 114 3.77 12.63 0.03
CA GLY A 114 3.94 11.18 0.03
C GLY A 114 3.35 10.51 -1.20
N ALA A 115 2.16 10.94 -1.64
CA ALA A 115 1.52 10.42 -2.84
C ALA A 115 2.29 10.76 -4.12
N ILE A 116 2.76 12.01 -4.25
CA ILE A 116 3.58 12.45 -5.38
C ILE A 116 4.91 11.70 -5.41
N LEU A 117 5.54 11.48 -4.25
CA LEU A 117 6.80 10.76 -4.17
C LEU A 117 6.64 9.29 -4.57
N LEU A 118 5.55 8.65 -4.15
CA LEU A 118 5.22 7.27 -4.55
C LEU A 118 4.98 7.15 -6.06
N LEU A 119 4.18 8.04 -6.64
CA LEU A 119 3.94 8.07 -8.09
C LEU A 119 5.21 8.42 -8.87
N GLY A 120 6.00 9.37 -8.37
CA GLY A 120 7.27 9.79 -8.97
C GLY A 120 8.29 8.66 -8.99
N ALA A 121 8.44 7.91 -7.89
CA ALA A 121 9.32 6.75 -7.82
C ALA A 121 8.92 5.67 -8.85
N PHE A 122 7.62 5.41 -9.02
CA PHE A 122 7.13 4.47 -10.03
C PHE A 122 7.47 4.90 -11.46
N VAL A 123 7.23 6.18 -11.79
CA VAL A 123 7.53 6.71 -13.14
C VAL A 123 9.04 6.66 -13.42
N ILE A 124 9.87 7.09 -12.47
CA ILE A 124 11.33 7.07 -12.63
C ILE A 124 11.84 5.64 -12.79
N SER A 125 11.35 4.71 -11.96
CA SER A 125 11.71 3.30 -12.06
C SER A 125 11.40 2.72 -13.44
N LYS A 126 10.20 2.95 -13.97
CA LYS A 126 9.83 2.50 -15.31
C LYS A 126 10.69 3.11 -16.40
N ALA A 127 11.06 4.38 -16.27
CA ALA A 127 11.95 5.04 -17.22
C ALA A 127 13.35 4.39 -17.21
N ILE A 128 13.89 4.07 -16.04
CA ILE A 128 15.19 3.39 -15.91
C ILE A 128 15.14 1.99 -16.54
N VAL A 129 14.13 1.20 -16.20
CA VAL A 129 13.94 -0.16 -16.74
C VAL A 129 13.88 -0.12 -18.26
N LYS A 130 13.04 0.76 -18.82
CA LYS A 130 12.89 0.92 -20.27
C LYS A 130 14.22 1.26 -20.96
N THR A 131 15.00 2.17 -20.40
CA THR A 131 16.32 2.53 -20.96
C THR A 131 17.31 1.37 -20.90
N VAL A 132 17.32 0.60 -19.80
CA VAL A 132 18.21 -0.57 -19.67
C VAL A 132 17.81 -1.67 -20.66
N ASP A 133 16.51 -1.91 -20.82
CA ASP A 133 15.99 -2.90 -21.77
C ASP A 133 16.30 -2.51 -23.22
N GLU A 134 16.20 -1.22 -23.57
CA GLU A 134 16.58 -0.70 -24.89
C GLU A 134 18.08 -0.96 -25.18
N ILE A 135 18.97 -0.69 -24.23
CA ILE A 135 20.42 -0.94 -24.40
C ILE A 135 20.72 -2.44 -24.50
N LYS A 136 20.02 -3.28 -23.73
CA LYS A 136 20.18 -4.75 -23.78
C LYS A 136 19.70 -5.34 -25.10
N SER A 137 18.68 -4.73 -25.73
CA SER A 137 18.10 -5.21 -26.98
C SER A 137 18.95 -4.88 -28.22
N ASP A 138 19.79 -3.85 -28.16
CA ASP A 138 20.65 -3.41 -29.27
C ASP A 138 22.05 -4.07 -29.27
N ALA A 139 22.39 -4.84 -28.22
CA ALA A 139 23.66 -5.56 -28.06
C ALA A 139 23.52 -7.05 -28.41
#